data_AF-A0A9W6FUA6-F1
#
_entry.id   AF-A0A9W6FUA6-F1
#
_cell.length_a   1.000
_cell.length_b   1.000
_cell.length_c   1.000
_cell.angle_alpha   90.00
_cell.angle_beta   90.00
_cell.angle_gamma   90.00
#
_symmetry.space_group_name_H-M   'P 1'
#
loop_
_entity.id
_entity.type
_entity.pdbx_description
1 polymer ?
#
loop_
_entity_poly.entity_id
_entity_poly.type
_entity_poly.pdbx_seq_one_letter_code
_entity_poly.pdbx_strand_id
1 'polypeptide(L)'
;MTSLEMVITVARRLGSLRDEVAFLGGATTSFLITDPAYPQVRPTLDVDVIVKIASRMEYYRLEERLRNLGFTQAMGKDEPVCRWLVEGVKIDVMPTEESILGFSNRWYSDPLIRTLPEMDRSCGWRRCRSSLQESQKKRLRNPL
;
A
#
# COMPACT_ATOMS: atom_id res chain seq x y z
N MET A 1 3.51 -14.55 10.63
CA MET A 1 4.41 -13.60 9.96
C MET A 1 4.34 -12.27 10.70
N THR A 2 5.46 -11.56 10.79
CA THR A 2 5.51 -10.17 11.22
C THR A 2 4.93 -9.25 10.14
N SER A 3 4.56 -8.01 10.50
CA SER A 3 4.10 -7.01 9.52
C SER A 3 5.11 -6.78 8.39
N LEU A 4 6.40 -6.76 8.71
CA LEU A 4 7.49 -6.61 7.74
C LEU A 4 7.49 -7.76 6.72
N GLU A 5 7.41 -8.99 7.21
CA GLU A 5 7.38 -10.18 6.36
C GLU A 5 6.14 -10.19 5.46
N MET A 6 4.96 -9.86 6.00
CA MET A 6 3.73 -9.77 5.20
C MET A 6 3.85 -8.74 4.08
N VAL A 7 4.33 -7.53 4.38
CA VAL A 7 4.50 -6.46 3.38
C VAL A 7 5.53 -6.85 2.33
N ILE A 8 6.66 -7.45 2.71
CA ILE A 8 7.67 -7.93 1.76
C ILE A 8 7.09 -9.01 0.85
N THR A 9 6.35 -9.98 1.40
CA THR A 9 5.69 -11.05 0.65
C THR A 9 4.73 -10.45 -0.38
N VAL A 10 3.80 -9.61 0.07
CA VAL A 10 2.83 -8.95 -0.81
C VAL A 10 3.52 -8.11 -1.89
N ALA A 11 4.51 -7.28 -1.53
CA ALA A 11 5.22 -6.43 -2.47
C ALA A 11 6.01 -7.22 -3.54
N ARG A 12 6.51 -8.42 -3.20
CA ARG A 12 7.12 -9.33 -4.17
C ARG A 12 6.08 -9.94 -5.09
N ARG A 13 4.95 -10.41 -4.52
CA ARG A 13 3.87 -11.05 -5.29
C ARG A 13 3.15 -10.12 -6.23
N LEU A 14 3.00 -8.85 -5.88
CA LEU A 14 2.45 -7.83 -6.77
C LEU A 14 3.34 -7.57 -8.00
N GLY A 15 4.64 -7.88 -7.95
CA GLY A 15 5.53 -7.65 -9.09
C GLY A 15 5.51 -6.17 -9.54
N SER A 16 5.24 -5.93 -10.82
CA SER A 16 5.12 -4.57 -11.37
C SER A 16 3.84 -3.84 -10.93
N LEU A 17 2.79 -4.56 -10.55
CA LEU A 17 1.55 -3.95 -10.03
C LEU A 17 1.80 -3.20 -8.71
N ARG A 18 2.90 -3.53 -8.00
CA ARG A 18 3.33 -2.80 -6.80
C ARG A 18 3.51 -1.30 -7.07
N ASP A 19 3.90 -0.91 -8.28
CA ASP A 19 4.16 0.50 -8.62
C ASP A 19 2.86 1.28 -8.91
N GLU A 20 1.70 0.61 -8.92
CA GLU A 20 0.37 1.21 -9.11
C GLU A 20 -0.45 1.28 -7.81
N VAL A 21 0.09 0.75 -6.71
CA VAL A 21 -0.59 0.72 -5.41
C VAL A 21 0.19 1.50 -4.35
N ALA A 22 -0.54 2.02 -3.36
CA ALA A 22 0.05 2.53 -2.14
C ALA A 22 -0.28 1.58 -0.98
N PHE A 23 0.72 1.24 -0.17
CA PHE A 23 0.54 0.45 1.04
C PHE A 23 0.12 1.36 2.19
N LEU A 24 -0.82 0.90 3.00
CA LEU A 24 -1.36 1.63 4.15
C LEU A 24 -1.62 0.69 5.34
N GLY A 25 -2.30 1.20 6.36
CA GLY A 25 -2.77 0.40 7.50
C GLY A 25 -1.68 -0.03 8.47
N GLY A 26 -2.07 -0.86 9.44
CA GLY A 26 -1.23 -1.24 10.58
C GLY A 26 0.06 -1.96 10.18
N ALA A 27 0.03 -2.70 9.07
CA ALA A 27 1.20 -3.41 8.56
C ALA A 27 2.32 -2.45 8.15
N THR A 28 1.96 -1.22 7.74
CA THR A 28 2.94 -0.22 7.31
C THR A 28 3.36 0.78 8.38
N THR A 29 2.59 0.92 9.46
CA THR A 29 2.87 1.88 10.55
C THR A 29 4.29 1.77 11.10
N SER A 30 4.81 0.54 11.23
CA SER A 30 6.18 0.31 11.73
C SER A 30 7.28 0.91 10.86
N PHE A 31 7.04 1.14 9.56
CA PHE A 31 8.01 1.79 8.66
C PHE A 31 8.07 3.31 8.83
N LEU A 32 7.02 3.90 9.40
CA LEU A 32 6.91 5.35 9.60
C LEU A 32 7.50 5.80 10.94
N ILE A 33 7.64 4.86 11.87
CA ILE A 33 8.21 5.11 13.20
C ILE A 33 9.73 5.03 13.10
N THR A 34 10.39 6.13 13.45
CA THR A 34 11.86 6.24 13.44
C THR A 34 12.44 6.34 14.84
N ASP A 35 11.62 6.60 15.85
CA ASP A 35 12.02 6.67 17.25
C ASP A 35 12.05 5.25 17.86
N PRO A 36 13.23 4.74 18.25
CA PRO A 36 13.35 3.42 18.87
C PRO A 36 12.71 3.33 20.27
N ALA A 37 12.42 4.46 20.93
CA ALA A 37 11.70 4.49 22.20
C ALA A 37 10.18 4.37 22.03
N TYR A 38 9.68 4.40 20.79
CA TYR A 38 8.25 4.26 20.53
C TYR A 38 7.76 2.86 20.92
N PRO A 39 6.58 2.74 21.57
CA PRO A 39 6.02 1.45 21.93
C PRO A 39 5.86 0.51 20.72
N GLN A 40 5.87 -0.80 20.97
CA GLN A 40 5.57 -1.80 19.94
C GLN A 40 4.27 -1.47 19.21
N VAL A 41 4.33 -1.43 17.87
CA VAL A 41 3.14 -1.20 17.04
C VAL A 41 2.18 -2.36 17.23
N ARG A 42 0.88 -2.04 17.39
CA ARG A 42 -0.17 -3.05 17.47
C ARG A 42 -0.07 -4.00 16.26
N PRO A 43 -0.02 -5.32 16.46
CA PRO A 43 0.04 -6.28 15.37
C PRO A 43 -1.24 -6.22 14.53
N THR A 44 -1.11 -6.53 13.23
CA THR A 44 -2.23 -6.74 12.31
C THR A 44 -2.10 -8.08 11.61
N LEU A 45 -3.18 -8.53 10.97
CA LEU A 45 -3.27 -9.84 10.32
C LEU A 45 -3.37 -9.74 8.79
N ASP A 46 -3.35 -8.51 8.26
CA ASP A 46 -3.58 -8.17 6.86
C ASP A 46 -2.64 -7.03 6.40
N VAL A 47 -2.55 -6.89 5.08
CA VAL A 47 -1.88 -5.78 4.41
C VAL A 47 -2.93 -4.99 3.64
N ASP A 48 -3.01 -3.69 3.89
CA ASP A 48 -3.93 -2.82 3.17
C ASP A 48 -3.21 -2.13 2.01
N VAL A 49 -3.82 -2.14 0.82
CA VAL A 49 -3.36 -1.36 -0.32
C VAL A 49 -4.50 -0.61 -0.98
N ILE A 50 -4.21 0.57 -1.50
CA ILE A 50 -5.13 1.32 -2.35
C ILE A 50 -4.60 1.41 -3.76
N VAL A 51 -5.52 1.48 -4.72
CA VAL A 51 -5.22 1.55 -6.14
C VAL A 51 -6.10 2.59 -6.80
N LYS A 52 -5.50 3.45 -7.62
CA LYS A 52 -6.22 4.51 -8.32
C LYS A 52 -6.88 3.95 -9.57
N ILE A 53 -8.18 3.69 -9.47
CA ILE A 53 -9.01 3.11 -10.54
C ILE A 53 -10.30 3.90 -10.61
N ALA A 54 -10.70 4.32 -11.81
CA ALA A 54 -11.83 5.23 -12.01
C ALA A 54 -13.13 4.51 -12.39
N SER A 55 -13.07 3.22 -12.72
CA SER A 55 -14.25 2.48 -13.19
C SER A 55 -14.27 1.02 -12.76
N ARG A 56 -15.48 0.44 -12.74
CA ARG A 56 -15.69 -1.00 -12.49
C ARG A 56 -14.99 -1.88 -13.54
N MET A 57 -14.93 -1.44 -14.79
CA MET A 57 -14.25 -2.17 -15.87
C MET A 57 -12.75 -2.29 -15.61
N GLU A 58 -12.10 -1.19 -15.22
CA GLU A 58 -10.69 -1.20 -14.82
C GLU A 58 -10.46 -2.03 -13.56
N TYR A 59 -11.42 -2.02 -12.62
CA TYR A 59 -11.36 -2.89 -11.45
C TYR A 59 -11.38 -4.37 -11.84
N TYR A 60 -12.24 -4.81 -12.76
CA TYR A 60 -12.22 -6.19 -13.25
C TYR A 60 -10.88 -6.58 -13.90
N ARG A 61 -10.25 -5.66 -14.64
CA ARG A 61 -8.90 -5.88 -15.19
C ARG A 61 -7.85 -6.01 -14.08
N LEU A 62 -7.95 -5.22 -13.01
CA LEU A 62 -7.09 -5.39 -11.84
C LEU A 62 -7.29 -6.78 -11.21
N GLU A 63 -8.53 -7.22 -11.05
CA GLU A 63 -8.81 -8.53 -10.48
C GLU A 63 -8.21 -9.66 -11.33
N GLU A 64 -8.32 -9.59 -12.66
CA GLU A 64 -7.66 -10.55 -13.57
C GLU A 64 -6.14 -10.55 -13.40
N ARG A 65 -5.53 -9.37 -13.30
CA ARG A 65 -4.09 -9.24 -13.06
C ARG A 65 -3.68 -9.86 -11.72
N LEU A 66 -4.46 -9.63 -10.66
CA LEU A 66 -4.23 -10.24 -9.34
C LEU A 66 -4.32 -11.77 -9.43
N ARG A 67 -5.35 -12.31 -10.10
CA ARG A 67 -5.49 -13.76 -10.33
C ARG A 67 -4.30 -14.33 -11.10
N ASN A 68 -3.82 -13.64 -12.14
CA ASN A 68 -2.64 -14.04 -12.91
C ASN A 68 -1.34 -14.01 -12.07
N LEU A 69 -1.27 -13.16 -11.05
CA LEU A 69 -0.17 -13.12 -10.08
C LEU A 69 -0.34 -14.14 -8.94
N GLY A 70 -1.37 -14.98 -8.99
CA GLY A 70 -1.62 -16.05 -8.02
C GLY A 70 -2.37 -15.61 -6.76
N PHE A 71 -2.98 -14.43 -6.77
CA PHE A 71 -3.87 -14.00 -5.70
C PHE A 71 -5.25 -14.65 -5.90
N THR A 72 -5.88 -15.04 -4.79
CA THR A 72 -7.25 -15.57 -4.80
C THR A 72 -8.16 -14.67 -3.97
N GLN A 73 -9.41 -14.48 -4.39
CA GLN A 73 -10.37 -13.74 -3.59
C GLN A 73 -10.75 -14.55 -2.35
N ALA A 74 -10.83 -13.88 -1.20
CA ALA A 74 -11.32 -14.52 0.01
C ALA A 74 -12.83 -14.78 -0.15
N MET A 75 -13.21 -16.06 -0.22
CA MET A 75 -14.60 -16.48 -0.36
C MET A 75 -15.14 -16.85 1.02
N GLY A 76 -15.72 -15.88 1.73
CA GLY A 76 -16.32 -16.09 3.05
C GLY A 76 -17.44 -15.09 3.30
N LYS A 77 -18.49 -15.50 4.02
CA LYS A 77 -19.65 -14.64 4.29
C LYS A 77 -19.27 -13.35 5.04
N ASP A 78 -18.22 -13.42 5.85
CA ASP A 78 -17.74 -12.31 6.68
C ASP A 78 -16.42 -11.70 6.15
N GLU A 79 -15.94 -12.13 4.98
CA GLU A 79 -14.73 -11.54 4.40
C GLU A 79 -15.10 -10.29 3.59
N PRO A 80 -14.37 -9.17 3.78
CA PRO A 80 -14.58 -7.95 2.99
C PRO A 80 -14.44 -8.23 1.48
N VAL A 81 -15.24 -7.58 0.66
CA VAL A 81 -15.21 -7.75 -0.81
C VAL A 81 -13.87 -7.33 -1.44
N CYS A 82 -13.09 -6.48 -0.77
CA CYS A 82 -11.74 -6.09 -1.20
C CYS A 82 -10.65 -7.11 -0.84
N ARG A 83 -10.99 -8.20 -0.14
CA ARG A 83 -10.00 -9.10 0.44
C ARG A 83 -9.53 -10.19 -0.51
N TRP A 84 -8.21 -10.30 -0.59
CA TRP A 84 -7.48 -11.31 -1.34
C TRP A 84 -6.52 -12.09 -0.44
N LEU A 85 -6.08 -13.23 -0.93
CA LEU A 85 -5.14 -14.13 -0.29
C LEU A 85 -3.96 -14.37 -1.23
N VAL A 86 -2.75 -14.30 -0.69
CA VAL A 86 -1.53 -14.74 -1.40
C VAL A 86 -0.52 -15.28 -0.40
N GLU A 87 -0.01 -16.49 -0.64
CA GLU A 87 1.02 -17.12 0.21
C GLU A 87 0.71 -17.09 1.72
N GLY A 88 -0.57 -17.25 2.08
CA GLY A 88 -1.05 -17.24 3.47
C GLY A 88 -1.21 -15.84 4.09
N VAL A 89 -1.04 -14.77 3.32
CA VAL A 89 -1.24 -13.38 3.74
C VAL A 89 -2.59 -12.86 3.24
N LYS A 90 -3.36 -12.23 4.12
CA LYS A 90 -4.56 -11.46 3.75
C LYS A 90 -4.15 -10.09 3.24
N ILE A 91 -4.70 -9.66 2.11
CA ILE A 91 -4.47 -8.33 1.54
C ILE A 91 -5.79 -7.71 1.11
N ASP A 92 -6.06 -6.51 1.60
CA ASP A 92 -7.24 -5.74 1.23
C ASP A 92 -6.85 -4.75 0.14
N VAL A 93 -7.37 -4.96 -1.08
CA VAL A 93 -7.08 -4.15 -2.27
C VAL A 93 -8.27 -3.24 -2.55
N MET A 94 -8.12 -1.97 -2.21
CA MET A 94 -9.23 -1.01 -2.21
C MET A 94 -9.08 0.02 -3.34
N PRO A 95 -10.06 0.15 -4.25
CA PRO A 95 -10.08 1.27 -5.18
C PRO A 95 -10.32 2.58 -4.44
N THR A 96 -9.80 3.69 -4.97
CA THR A 96 -10.04 5.03 -4.38
C THR A 96 -11.49 5.49 -4.57
N GLU A 97 -12.16 5.04 -5.63
CA GLU A 97 -13.54 5.42 -5.96
C GLU A 97 -14.58 4.54 -5.25
N GLU A 98 -15.44 5.17 -4.45
CA GLU A 98 -16.47 4.50 -3.64
C GLU A 98 -17.47 3.70 -4.48
N SER A 99 -17.82 4.20 -5.66
CA SER A 99 -18.79 3.57 -6.57
C SER A 99 -18.38 2.17 -7.04
N ILE A 100 -17.10 1.80 -6.86
CA ILE A 100 -16.58 0.50 -7.29
C ILE A 100 -16.89 -0.58 -6.26
N LEU A 101 -16.61 -0.38 -4.96
CA LEU A 101 -16.87 -1.42 -3.94
C LEU A 101 -18.02 -1.09 -2.98
N GLY A 102 -18.65 0.08 -3.13
CA GLY A 102 -19.69 0.57 -2.24
C GLY A 102 -19.17 1.13 -0.93
N PHE A 103 -17.85 1.35 -0.82
CA PHE A 103 -17.22 2.04 0.29
C PHE A 103 -15.90 2.69 -0.18
N SER A 104 -15.51 3.76 0.51
CA SER A 104 -14.20 4.38 0.39
C SER A 104 -13.83 5.05 1.71
N ASN A 105 -12.61 5.58 1.80
CA ASN A 105 -12.16 6.39 2.91
C ASN A 105 -11.89 7.81 2.39
N ARG A 106 -12.33 8.82 3.14
CA ARG A 106 -12.11 10.25 2.81
C ARG A 106 -10.64 10.60 2.57
N TRP A 107 -9.69 9.83 3.11
CA TRP A 107 -8.27 10.05 2.94
C TRP A 107 -7.72 9.50 1.61
N TYR A 108 -8.44 8.64 0.89
CA TYR A 108 -7.96 8.03 -0.36
C TYR A 108 -7.87 9.02 -1.53
N SER A 109 -8.61 10.12 -1.46
CA SER A 109 -8.59 11.21 -2.45
C SER A 109 -7.46 12.23 -2.22
N ASP A 110 -6.64 12.05 -1.17
CA ASP A 110 -5.57 12.99 -0.83
C ASP A 110 -4.54 13.12 -1.98
N PRO A 111 -4.15 14.34 -2.39
CA PRO A 111 -3.13 14.56 -3.41
C PRO A 111 -1.79 13.85 -3.14
N LEU A 112 -1.43 13.62 -1.88
CA LEU A 112 -0.23 12.87 -1.47
C LEU A 112 -0.30 11.39 -1.85
N ILE A 113 -1.50 10.82 -1.85
CA ILE A 113 -1.76 9.47 -2.36
C ILE A 113 -1.84 9.49 -3.89
N ARG A 114 -2.38 10.57 -4.46
CA ARG A 114 -2.54 10.76 -5.91
C ARG A 114 -1.21 10.93 -6.64
N THR A 115 -0.17 11.35 -5.94
CA THR A 115 1.21 11.45 -6.41
C THR A 115 2.01 10.28 -5.85
N LEU A 116 1.77 9.07 -6.35
CA LEU A 116 2.90 8.14 -6.43
C LEU A 116 3.95 8.88 -7.24
N PRO A 117 5.10 9.28 -6.66
CA PRO A 117 6.12 9.96 -7.45
C PRO A 117 6.42 9.03 -8.63
N GLU A 118 6.52 9.59 -9.84
CA GLU A 118 7.14 8.87 -10.94
C GLU A 118 8.50 8.42 -10.41
N MET A 119 8.59 7.18 -9.95
CA MET A 119 9.84 6.61 -9.48
C MET A 119 10.71 6.55 -10.72
N ASP A 120 11.63 7.50 -10.83
CA ASP A 120 12.68 7.49 -11.82
C ASP A 120 13.33 6.11 -11.79
N ARG A 121 13.00 5.31 -12.81
CA ARG A 121 13.40 3.90 -12.95
C ARG A 121 14.92 3.75 -13.02
N SER A 122 15.66 4.85 -13.15
CA SER A 122 17.13 4.88 -13.17
C SER A 122 17.77 4.81 -11.77
N CYS A 123 17.03 5.10 -10.70
CA CYS A 123 17.62 5.26 -9.36
C CYS A 123 17.30 4.07 -8.45
N GLY A 124 18.20 3.09 -8.42
CA GLY A 124 18.12 1.95 -7.50
C GLY A 124 17.96 2.39 -6.04
N TRP A 125 17.13 1.66 -5.30
CA TRP A 125 16.66 1.87 -3.92
C TRP A 125 17.70 2.39 -2.89
N ARG A 126 19.00 2.26 -3.15
CA ARG A 126 20.08 2.71 -2.26
C ARG A 126 20.28 4.23 -2.21
N ARG A 127 19.83 5.00 -3.21
CA ARG A 127 20.15 6.45 -3.30
C ARG A 127 19.07 7.40 -2.78
N CYS A 128 17.86 6.91 -2.50
CA CYS A 128 16.74 7.75 -2.03
C CYS A 128 16.82 8.12 -0.54
N ARG A 129 17.72 7.50 0.24
CA ARG A 129 17.82 7.74 1.69
C ARG A 129 18.47 9.09 2.01
N SER A 130 19.35 9.61 1.15
CA SER A 130 20.06 10.87 1.37
C SER A 130 19.24 12.11 0.99
N SER A 131 18.43 12.04 -0.08
CA SER A 131 17.64 13.18 -0.56
C SER A 131 16.45 13.53 0.34
N LEU A 132 15.83 12.54 0.99
CA LEU A 132 14.74 12.74 1.95
C LEU A 132 15.22 13.35 3.27
N GLN A 133 16.41 12.98 3.75
CA GLN A 133 16.98 13.56 4.97
C GLN A 133 17.41 15.03 4.78
N GLU A 134 17.88 15.38 3.57
CA GLU A 134 18.29 16.75 3.25
C GLU A 134 17.10 17.71 3.14
N SER A 135 15.96 17.26 2.58
CA SER A 135 14.75 18.09 2.46
C SER A 135 14.09 18.36 3.82
N GLN A 136 14.08 17.36 4.71
CA GLN A 136 13.59 17.48 6.10
C GLN A 136 14.49 18.43 6.92
N LYS A 137 15.82 18.35 6.77
CA LYS A 137 16.78 19.27 7.42
C LYS A 137 16.69 20.72 6.94
N LYS A 138 16.23 20.96 5.69
CA LYS A 138 16.00 22.32 5.19
C LYS A 138 14.74 22.94 5.78
N ARG A 139 13.69 22.14 6.01
CA ARG A 139 12.42 22.59 6.59
C ARG A 139 12.53 22.95 8.07
N LEU A 140 13.41 22.27 8.81
CA LEU A 140 13.68 22.56 10.23
C LEU A 140 14.59 23.77 10.46
N ARG A 141 15.26 24.29 9.43
CA ARG A 141 16.21 25.43 9.55
C ARG A 141 15.60 26.80 9.31
N ASN A 142 14.40 26.89 8.73
CA ASN A 142 13.63 28.12 8.63
C ASN A 142 12.19 27.85 9.09
N PRO A 143 11.94 27.85 10.41
CA PRO A 143 10.59 28.01 10.91
C PRO A 143 10.12 29.43 10.59
N LEU A 144 8.92 29.56 10.04
CA LEU A 144 8.20 30.84 9.97
C LEU A 144 7.97 31.39 11.38
#